data_AF-A0A3F2UHR3-F1
#
_entry.id   AF-A0A3F2UHR3-F1
#
_cell.length_a   1.000
_cell.length_b   1.000
_cell.length_c   1.000
_cell.angle_alpha   90.00
_cell.angle_beta   90.00
_cell.angle_gamma   90.00
#
_symmetry.space_group_name_H-M   'P 1'
#
loop_
_entity.id
_entity.type
_entity.pdbx_description
1 polymer ?
#
loop_
_entity_poly.entity_id
_entity_poly.type
_entity_poly.pdbx_seq_one_letter_code
_entity_poly.pdbx_strand_id
1 'polypeptide(L)'
;MAIFGFRTRNPERDDATDARRFDRLARLLDEISDEIAVERSGLERRYRSATTDAAFLVEAMENDGAADRSNDRVEELTASIINCERRLDVLSRQVSILDEFRTTLSQLARKAPSDPEKSAR
;
A
#
# COMPACT_ATOMS: atom_id res chain seq x y z
N MET A 1 -20.04 -55.24 -10.92
CA MET A 1 -18.63 -54.94 -10.56
C MET A 1 -18.47 -53.43 -10.62
N ALA A 2 -18.48 -52.77 -9.46
CA ALA A 2 -18.48 -51.30 -9.39
C ALA A 2 -17.03 -50.80 -9.53
N ILE A 3 -16.70 -50.23 -10.69
CA ILE A 3 -15.47 -49.48 -10.88
C ILE A 3 -15.68 -48.16 -10.14
N PHE A 4 -15.15 -48.05 -8.93
CA PHE A 4 -14.98 -46.76 -8.27
C PHE A 4 -13.99 -45.95 -9.12
N GLY A 5 -14.52 -45.24 -10.11
CA GLY A 5 -13.79 -44.24 -10.87
C GLY A 5 -13.54 -43.06 -9.95
N PHE A 6 -12.52 -43.17 -9.10
CA PHE A 6 -11.90 -41.99 -8.51
C PHE A 6 -11.47 -41.14 -9.70
N ARG A 7 -12.19 -40.03 -9.93
CA ARG A 7 -11.75 -38.99 -10.85
C ARG A 7 -10.45 -38.45 -10.27
N THR A 8 -9.32 -39.03 -10.70
CA THR A 8 -8.00 -38.55 -10.34
C THR A 8 -7.95 -37.09 -10.71
N ARG A 9 -7.84 -36.23 -9.69
CA ARG A 9 -7.83 -34.78 -9.84
C ARG A 9 -6.64 -34.42 -10.75
N ASN A 10 -6.86 -33.63 -11.80
CA ASN A 10 -5.80 -33.27 -12.75
C ASN A 10 -4.88 -32.21 -12.11
N PRO A 11 -3.60 -32.53 -11.81
CA PRO A 11 -2.65 -31.59 -11.21
C PRO A 11 -2.49 -30.31 -12.02
N GLU A 12 -2.41 -30.42 -13.36
CA GLU A 12 -2.26 -29.25 -14.25
C GLU A 12 -3.43 -28.26 -14.10
N ARG A 13 -4.63 -28.78 -13.86
CA ARG A 13 -5.83 -27.95 -13.68
C ARG A 13 -5.83 -27.27 -12.31
N ASP A 14 -5.29 -27.91 -11.29
CA ASP A 14 -5.11 -27.30 -9.98
C ASP A 14 -4.05 -26.20 -10.05
N ASP A 15 -2.90 -26.47 -10.68
CA ASP A 15 -1.83 -25.48 -10.87
C ASP A 15 -2.31 -24.26 -11.67
N ALA A 16 -3.06 -24.48 -12.76
CA ALA A 16 -3.67 -23.40 -13.53
C ALA A 16 -4.69 -22.59 -12.72
N THR A 17 -5.40 -23.24 -11.79
CA THR A 17 -6.35 -22.56 -10.91
C THR A 17 -5.61 -21.70 -9.88
N ASP A 18 -4.54 -22.22 -9.31
CA ASP A 18 -3.73 -21.50 -8.33
C ASP A 18 -2.96 -20.33 -8.96
N ALA A 19 -2.43 -20.49 -10.18
CA ALA A 19 -1.85 -19.40 -10.95
C ALA A 19 -2.84 -18.24 -11.16
N ARG A 20 -4.10 -18.53 -11.52
CA ARG A 20 -5.14 -17.51 -11.67
C ARG A 20 -5.48 -16.82 -10.35
N ARG A 21 -5.48 -17.55 -9.23
CA ARG A 21 -5.72 -16.97 -7.90
C ARG A 21 -4.59 -16.03 -7.51
N PHE A 22 -3.34 -16.42 -7.73
CA PHE A 22 -2.18 -15.59 -7.41
C PHE A 22 -2.07 -14.36 -8.31
N ASP A 23 -2.35 -14.50 -9.61
CA ASP A 23 -2.42 -13.35 -10.54
C ASP A 23 -3.50 -12.34 -10.11
N ARG A 24 -4.70 -12.83 -9.75
CA ARG A 24 -5.76 -11.95 -9.22
C ARG A 24 -5.35 -11.25 -7.92
N LEU A 25 -4.72 -11.97 -7.00
CA LEU A 25 -4.25 -11.38 -5.74
C LEU A 25 -3.14 -10.34 -5.98
N ALA A 26 -2.21 -10.62 -6.89
CA ALA A 26 -1.17 -9.67 -7.26
C ALA A 26 -1.74 -8.37 -7.82
N ARG A 27 -2.75 -8.45 -8.70
CA ARG A 27 -3.43 -7.24 -9.24
C ARG A 27 -4.12 -6.43 -8.15
N LEU A 28 -4.79 -7.09 -7.19
CA LEU A 28 -5.40 -6.38 -6.07
C LEU A 28 -4.37 -5.67 -5.20
N LEU A 29 -3.19 -6.27 -4.99
CA LEU A 29 -2.10 -5.61 -4.27
C LEU A 29 -1.57 -4.39 -5.03
N ASP A 30 -1.47 -4.47 -6.36
CA ASP A 30 -1.08 -3.35 -7.21
C ASP A 30 -2.11 -2.21 -7.15
N GLU A 31 -3.40 -2.53 -7.27
CA GLU A 31 -4.50 -1.55 -7.16
C GLU A 31 -4.48 -0.80 -5.82
N ILE A 32 -4.33 -1.53 -4.70
CA ILE A 32 -4.25 -0.90 -3.37
C ILE A 32 -2.98 -0.06 -3.22
N SER A 33 -1.86 -0.51 -3.79
CA SER A 33 -0.61 0.26 -3.79
C SER A 33 -0.75 1.58 -4.53
N ASP A 34 -1.45 1.57 -5.67
CA ASP A 34 -1.75 2.78 -6.44
C ASP A 34 -2.68 3.74 -5.68
N GLU A 35 -3.72 3.22 -5.01
CA GLU A 35 -4.60 4.03 -4.16
C GLU A 35 -3.83 4.73 -3.04
N ILE A 36 -2.93 4.01 -2.37
CA ILE A 36 -2.06 4.57 -1.32
C ILE A 36 -1.11 5.64 -1.91
N ALA A 37 -0.54 5.39 -3.09
CA ALA A 37 0.34 6.35 -3.76
C ALA A 37 -0.39 7.65 -4.10
N VAL A 38 -1.63 7.57 -4.58
CA VAL A 38 -2.49 8.73 -4.85
C VAL A 38 -2.78 9.50 -3.56
N GLU A 39 -3.17 8.81 -2.48
CA GLU A 39 -3.44 9.46 -1.20
C GLU A 39 -2.19 10.17 -0.66
N ARG A 40 -1.05 9.48 -0.68
CA ARG A 40 0.24 10.01 -0.23
C ARG A 40 0.61 11.27 -1.01
N SER A 41 0.51 11.25 -2.33
CA SER A 41 0.76 12.41 -3.19
C SER A 41 -0.13 13.60 -2.81
N GLY A 42 -1.40 13.35 -2.49
CA GLY A 42 -2.33 14.38 -2.00
C GLY A 42 -1.98 14.94 -0.63
N LEU A 43 -1.47 14.10 0.28
CA LEU A 43 -1.00 14.52 1.60
C LEU A 43 0.30 15.31 1.53
N GLU A 44 1.26 14.90 0.71
CA GLU A 44 2.54 15.61 0.53
C GLU A 44 2.32 17.03 -0.01
N ARG A 45 1.37 17.20 -0.95
CA ARG A 45 0.97 18.53 -1.42
C ARG A 45 0.38 19.40 -0.30
N ARG A 46 -0.54 18.85 0.50
CA ARG A 46 -1.17 19.57 1.61
C ARG A 46 -0.17 19.91 2.71
N TYR A 47 0.71 18.99 3.06
CA TYR A 47 1.81 19.21 3.99
C TYR A 47 2.68 20.37 3.53
N ARG A 48 3.17 20.34 2.28
CA ARG A 48 4.00 21.42 1.73
C ARG A 48 3.29 22.77 1.75
N SER A 49 2.01 22.81 1.38
CA SER A 49 1.21 24.04 1.43
C SER A 49 1.10 24.57 2.86
N ALA A 50 0.71 23.72 3.81
CA ALA A 50 0.54 24.12 5.21
C ALA A 50 1.85 24.60 5.84
N THR A 51 2.97 23.94 5.57
CA THR A 51 4.29 24.37 6.04
C THR A 51 4.71 25.71 5.44
N THR A 52 4.43 25.92 4.15
CA THR A 52 4.72 27.19 3.46
C THR A 52 3.89 28.34 4.04
N ASP A 53 2.58 28.11 4.19
CA ASP A 53 1.66 29.10 4.78
C ASP A 53 2.04 29.43 6.22
N ALA A 54 2.44 28.43 7.01
CA ALA A 54 2.87 28.64 8.39
C ALA A 54 4.15 29.48 8.47
N ALA A 55 5.12 29.23 7.59
CA ALA A 55 6.35 30.01 7.52
C ALA A 55 6.07 31.50 7.21
N PHE A 56 5.24 31.77 6.21
CA PHE A 56 4.85 33.14 5.87
C PHE A 56 4.06 33.83 6.98
N LEU A 57 3.18 33.09 7.66
CA LEU A 57 2.38 33.64 8.74
C LEU A 57 3.25 34.03 9.94
N VAL A 58 4.22 33.19 10.30
CA VAL A 58 5.19 33.51 11.36
C VAL A 58 6.02 34.75 10.99
N GLU A 59 6.51 34.84 9.76
CA GLU A 59 7.24 36.02 9.28
C GLU A 59 6.38 37.30 9.31
N ALA A 60 5.11 37.21 8.93
CA ALA A 60 4.18 38.34 9.00
C ALA A 60 3.88 38.76 10.46
N MET A 61 3.77 37.80 11.38
CA MET A 61 3.57 38.09 12.81
C MET A 61 4.75 38.83 13.42
N GLU A 62 5.98 38.46 13.04
CA GLU A 62 7.21 39.13 13.48
C GLU A 62 7.29 40.58 12.98
N ASN A 63 6.72 40.87 11.80
CA ASN A 63 6.81 42.18 11.16
C ASN A 63 5.62 43.12 11.45
N ASP A 64 4.38 42.63 11.51
CA ASP A 64 3.15 43.45 11.55
C ASP A 64 2.43 43.48 12.91
N GLY A 65 2.87 42.71 13.91
CA GLY A 65 2.36 42.80 15.30
C GLY A 65 0.89 42.38 15.51
N ALA A 66 0.21 41.81 14.52
CA ALA A 66 -1.16 41.30 14.62
C ALA A 66 -1.17 39.92 15.30
N ALA A 67 -1.33 39.87 16.63
CA ALA A 67 -1.10 38.67 17.43
C ALA A 67 -2.28 37.65 17.44
N ASP A 68 -3.52 38.08 17.67
CA ASP A 68 -4.59 37.12 18.04
C ASP A 68 -5.09 36.25 16.87
N ARG A 69 -5.46 36.84 15.72
CA ARG A 69 -5.95 36.05 14.56
C ARG A 69 -4.87 35.20 13.91
N SER A 70 -3.61 35.61 14.07
CA SER A 70 -2.47 34.92 13.49
C SER A 70 -2.09 33.70 14.35
N ASN A 71 -2.23 33.77 15.67
CA ASN A 71 -2.04 32.61 16.55
C ASN A 71 -3.01 31.47 16.25
N ASP A 72 -4.32 31.75 16.14
CA ASP A 72 -5.33 30.72 15.81
C ASP A 72 -5.00 30.02 14.48
N ARG A 73 -4.52 30.79 13.50
CA ARG A 73 -4.16 30.25 12.18
C ARG A 73 -2.86 29.44 12.20
N VAL A 74 -1.87 29.83 13.03
CA VAL A 74 -0.66 29.03 13.26
C VAL A 74 -1.01 27.69 13.91
N GLU A 75 -1.92 27.67 14.89
CA GLU A 75 -2.38 26.43 15.53
C GLU A 75 -3.09 25.50 14.54
N GLU A 76 -3.97 26.04 13.69
CA GLU A 76 -4.65 25.28 12.65
C GLU A 76 -3.67 24.65 11.65
N LEU A 77 -2.69 25.43 11.18
CA LEU A 77 -1.66 24.96 10.25
C LEU A 77 -0.78 23.90 10.91
N THR A 78 -0.40 24.08 12.17
CA THR A 78 0.37 23.11 12.95
C THR A 78 -0.39 21.80 13.12
N ALA A 79 -1.68 21.87 13.44
CA ALA A 79 -2.53 20.68 13.52
C ALA A 79 -2.64 19.96 12.17
N SER A 80 -2.78 20.71 11.07
CA SER A 80 -2.79 20.16 9.71
C SER A 80 -1.49 19.43 9.36
N ILE A 81 -0.34 20.02 9.68
CA ILE A 81 1.00 19.44 9.47
C ILE A 81 1.13 18.12 10.25
N ILE A 82 0.81 18.11 11.55
CA ILE A 82 0.89 16.92 12.41
C ILE A 82 -0.02 15.80 11.89
N ASN A 83 -1.24 16.14 11.46
CA ASN A 83 -2.17 15.16 10.91
C ASN A 83 -1.65 14.56 9.59
N CYS A 84 -1.05 15.37 8.73
CA CYS A 84 -0.41 14.89 7.51
C CYS A 84 0.75 13.93 7.83
N GLU A 85 1.64 14.28 8.76
CA GLU A 85 2.78 13.44 9.16
C GLU A 85 2.32 12.08 9.71
N ARG A 86 1.34 12.07 10.62
CA ARG A 86 0.78 10.83 11.17
C ARG A 86 0.19 9.95 10.08
N ARG A 87 -0.54 10.54 9.13
CA ARG A 87 -1.13 9.77 8.05
C ARG A 87 -0.07 9.24 7.08
N LEU A 88 0.94 10.05 6.75
CA LEU A 88 2.06 9.63 5.91
C LEU A 88 2.86 8.47 6.52
N ASP A 89 3.05 8.46 7.84
CA ASP A 89 3.68 7.32 8.54
C ASP A 89 2.83 6.04 8.41
N VAL A 90 1.51 6.14 8.62
CA VAL A 90 0.60 5.00 8.44
C VAL A 90 0.64 4.47 7.01
N LEU A 91 0.57 5.36 6.00
CA LEU A 91 0.64 4.96 4.59
C LEU A 91 1.98 4.31 4.25
N SER A 92 3.08 4.82 4.80
CA SER A 92 4.42 4.25 4.58
C SER A 92 4.49 2.81 5.11
N ARG A 93 3.93 2.55 6.31
CA ARG A 93 3.85 1.20 6.86
C ARG A 93 2.96 0.29 6.03
N GLN A 94 1.84 0.79 5.51
CA GLN A 94 0.96 0.02 4.62
C GLN A 94 1.69 -0.42 3.35
N VAL A 95 2.43 0.48 2.70
CA VAL A 95 3.24 0.14 1.51
C VAL A 95 4.27 -0.95 1.83
N SER A 96 5.01 -0.81 2.93
CA SER A 96 5.99 -1.84 3.32
C SER A 96 5.35 -3.22 3.52
N ILE A 97 4.19 -3.29 4.16
CA ILE A 97 3.46 -4.54 4.35
C ILE A 97 2.99 -5.13 3.01
N LEU A 98 2.51 -4.29 2.08
CA LEU A 98 2.08 -4.74 0.75
C LEU A 98 3.26 -5.28 -0.07
N ASP A 99 4.43 -4.65 0.01
CA ASP A 99 5.66 -5.11 -0.65
C ASP A 99 6.15 -6.45 -0.09
N GLU A 100 6.13 -6.61 1.24
CA GLU A 100 6.42 -7.87 1.90
C GLU A 100 5.45 -8.97 1.44
N PHE A 101 4.15 -8.67 1.43
CA PHE A 101 3.13 -9.62 1.02
C PHE A 101 3.30 -10.01 -0.46
N ARG A 102 3.58 -9.05 -1.35
CA ARG A 102 3.88 -9.31 -2.75
C ARG A 102 5.09 -10.23 -2.92
N THR A 103 6.14 -9.99 -2.13
CA THR A 103 7.35 -10.83 -2.13
C THR A 103 7.00 -12.25 -1.70
N THR A 104 6.29 -12.44 -0.60
CA THR A 104 5.83 -13.76 -0.13
C THR A 104 4.95 -14.46 -1.16
N LEU A 105 4.02 -13.74 -1.79
CA LEU A 105 3.15 -14.28 -2.83
C LEU A 105 3.95 -14.77 -4.04
N SER A 106 4.95 -14.00 -4.47
CA SER A 106 5.82 -14.38 -5.59
C SER A 106 6.65 -15.63 -5.29
N GLN A 107 7.11 -15.79 -4.04
CA GLN A 107 7.84 -16.98 -3.61
C GLN A 107 6.93 -18.21 -3.57
N LEU A 108 5.69 -18.05 -3.09
CA LEU A 108 4.69 -19.11 -3.07
C LEU A 108 4.33 -19.56 -4.50
N ALA A 109 4.12 -18.60 -5.41
CA ALA A 109 3.80 -18.88 -6.81
C ALA A 109 4.95 -19.61 -7.53
N ARG A 110 6.22 -19.29 -7.20
CA ARG A 110 7.40 -20.02 -7.72
C ARG A 110 7.55 -21.43 -7.16
N LYS A 111 6.97 -21.72 -5.99
CA LYS A 111 7.06 -23.01 -5.31
C LYS A 111 5.94 -24.00 -5.71
N ALA A 112 4.92 -23.56 -6.45
CA ALA A 112 3.90 -24.45 -7.02
C ALA A 112 4.55 -25.50 -7.95
N PRO A 113 4.09 -26.76 -7.94
CA PRO A 113 4.94 -27.91 -8.22
C PRO A 113 5.31 -28.06 -9.70
N SER A 114 6.61 -28.00 -10.00
CA SER A 114 7.18 -28.83 -11.06
C SER A 114 7.46 -30.21 -10.47
N ASP A 115 6.52 -31.15 -10.58
CA ASP A 115 6.91 -32.55 -10.42
C ASP A 115 6.06 -33.51 -11.27
N PRO A 116 6.38 -33.66 -12.57
CA PRO A 116 5.90 -34.78 -13.35
C PRO A 116 6.91 -35.95 -13.45
N GLU A 117 8.07 -35.93 -12.77
CA GLU A 117 9.06 -37.00 -12.94
C GLU A 117 9.75 -37.46 -11.64
N LYS A 118 8.99 -38.20 -10.82
CA LYS A 118 9.43 -39.57 -10.50
C LYS A 118 8.98 -40.50 -11.63
N SER A 119 9.51 -40.29 -12.82
CA SER A 119 9.42 -41.23 -13.93
C SER A 119 10.81 -41.80 -14.15
N ALA A 120 10.93 -43.09 -13.84
CA ALA A 120 11.99 -44.00 -14.28
C ALA A 120 13.46 -43.62 -13.99
N ARG A 121 13.96 -44.06 -12.84
CA ARG A 121 15.09 -45.02 -12.73
C ARG A 121 15.25 -45.55 -11.32
#